data_AF-A0AA39IW69-F1
#
_entry.id   AF-A0AA39IW69-F1
#
_cell.length_a   1.000
_cell.length_b   1.000
_cell.length_c   1.000
_cell.angle_alpha   90.00
_cell.angle_beta   90.00
_cell.angle_gamma   90.00
#
_symmetry.space_group_name_H-M   'P 1'
#
loop_
_entity.id
_entity.type
_entity.pdbx_description
1 polymer ?
#
loop_
_entity_poly.entity_id
_entity_poly.type
_entity_poly.pdbx_seq_one_letter_code
_entity_poly.pdbx_strand_id
1 'polypeptide(L)'
;MSAIAIRRIIYSESLVVLILSASIASESPTNLRVCVSSLRAQSLFTGTSPQSYSNLNVLTAIGYSAIIYVLCSLIPTAIPLNHGCLAPIKVIIPPCTILSPGLGATTVAGNVETSQQITDVMLKAFEACRASQGTCNNLTFGYGGNSDSSVTKGFSYYETIAGGSGGGSNWDGQSGIHVHMTNTCIGDAEQIERKYPVIVCEFSIRTGSGGAGSTSWW
;
A
#
# COMPACT_ATOMS: atom_id res chain seq x y z
N MET A 1 6.48 -10.31 25.23
CA MET A 1 7.03 -11.23 24.20
C MET A 1 7.19 -10.57 22.82
N SER A 2 6.38 -9.56 22.44
CA SER A 2 6.46 -8.87 21.13
C SER A 2 7.82 -8.21 20.81
N ALA A 3 8.46 -7.58 21.79
CA ALA A 3 9.75 -6.91 21.59
C ALA A 3 10.92 -7.87 21.29
N ILE A 4 10.80 -9.15 21.65
CA ILE A 4 11.87 -10.16 21.46
C ILE A 4 11.88 -10.69 20.02
N ALA A 5 10.69 -10.89 19.42
CA ALA A 5 10.56 -11.33 18.03
C ALA A 5 11.02 -10.23 17.05
N ILE A 6 10.64 -8.97 17.32
CA ILE A 6 11.13 -7.80 16.58
C ILE A 6 12.67 -7.71 16.66
N ARG A 7 13.27 -7.91 17.84
CA ARG A 7 14.73 -7.96 18.01
C ARG A 7 15.40 -9.01 17.12
N ARG A 8 14.86 -10.23 17.01
CA ARG A 8 15.46 -11.31 16.21
C ARG A 8 15.51 -11.02 14.71
N ILE A 9 14.53 -10.30 14.15
CA ILE A 9 14.56 -9.83 12.76
C ILE A 9 15.57 -8.68 12.57
N ILE A 10 15.70 -7.82 13.58
CA ILE A 10 16.60 -6.66 13.53
C ILE A 10 18.09 -7.04 13.65
N TYR A 11 18.44 -8.13 14.35
CA TYR A 11 19.84 -8.52 14.61
C TYR A 11 20.53 -9.33 13.48
N SER A 12 19.93 -9.44 12.29
CA SER A 12 20.70 -9.87 11.10
C SER A 12 21.76 -8.80 10.82
N GLU A 13 23.06 -9.17 10.84
CA GLU A 13 24.22 -8.26 10.81
C GLU A 13 24.40 -7.44 9.52
N SER A 14 23.41 -7.41 8.64
CA SER A 14 23.47 -6.73 7.35
C SER A 14 22.75 -5.39 7.40
N LEU A 15 23.48 -4.32 7.07
CA LEU A 15 22.92 -2.99 6.81
C LEU A 15 22.22 -3.03 5.43
N VAL A 16 20.90 -3.23 5.41
CA VAL A 16 20.14 -3.26 4.14
C VAL A 16 19.63 -1.86 3.78
N VAL A 17 20.50 -1.04 3.18
CA VAL A 17 20.08 0.24 2.58
C VAL A 17 19.49 -0.03 1.19
N LEU A 18 18.20 -0.36 1.14
CA LEU A 18 17.48 -0.53 -0.12
C LEU A 18 16.92 0.81 -0.60
N ILE A 19 17.60 1.45 -1.55
CA ILE A 19 17.03 2.60 -2.28
C ILE A 19 16.09 2.04 -3.34
N LEU A 20 14.80 2.04 -3.05
CA LEU A 20 13.77 1.65 -4.00
C LEU A 20 13.14 2.91 -4.59
N SER A 21 12.90 2.89 -5.89
CA SER A 21 12.11 3.90 -6.59
C SER A 21 10.85 3.22 -7.10
N ALA A 22 9.70 3.63 -6.58
CA ALA A 22 8.39 3.17 -7.05
C ALA A 22 7.72 4.33 -7.76
N SER A 23 7.61 4.27 -9.08
CA SER A 23 6.87 5.27 -9.85
C SER A 23 5.38 5.05 -9.63
N ILE A 24 4.72 6.01 -8.99
CA ILE A 24 3.26 6.08 -9.09
C ILE A 24 2.92 6.41 -10.55
N ALA A 25 1.89 5.78 -11.10
CA ALA A 25 1.33 6.11 -12.40
C ALA A 25 0.65 7.50 -12.34
N SER A 26 1.47 8.53 -12.20
CA SER A 26 1.13 9.94 -12.38
C SER A 26 2.17 10.53 -13.31
N GLU A 27 1.84 11.65 -13.97
CA GLU A 27 2.69 12.33 -14.95
C GLU A 27 4.09 12.74 -14.42
N SER A 28 4.35 12.58 -13.12
CA SER A 28 5.68 12.72 -12.51
C SER A 28 6.09 11.44 -11.74
N PRO A 29 7.31 10.90 -11.98
CA PRO A 29 7.81 9.75 -11.23
C PRO A 29 8.05 10.17 -9.78
N THR A 30 7.21 9.66 -8.88
CA THR A 30 7.46 9.78 -7.44
C THR A 30 8.57 8.78 -7.08
N ASN A 31 9.55 9.19 -6.29
CA ASN A 31 10.59 8.33 -5.75
C ASN A 31 10.33 8.13 -4.26
N LEU A 32 9.90 6.92 -3.89
CA LEU A 32 9.70 6.55 -2.50
C LEU A 32 10.95 5.85 -1.95
N ARG A 33 11.79 6.56 -1.21
CA ARG A 33 12.99 5.98 -0.60
C ARG A 33 12.69 5.41 0.78
N VAL A 34 12.95 4.12 0.97
CA VAL A 34 12.81 3.43 2.26
C VAL A 34 14.13 2.79 2.66
N CYS A 35 14.84 3.39 3.61
CA CYS A 35 16.07 2.82 4.16
C CYS A 35 15.76 2.07 5.46
N VAL A 36 16.22 0.82 5.60
CA VAL A 36 16.08 0.01 6.82
C VAL A 36 17.47 -0.32 7.37
N SER A 37 17.77 0.07 8.62
CA SER A 37 19.07 -0.22 9.27
C SER A 37 18.91 -1.12 10.50
N SER A 38 19.73 -2.17 10.59
CA SER A 38 19.72 -3.22 11.62
C SER A 38 20.38 -2.84 12.96
N LEU A 39 21.30 -1.86 12.98
CA LEU A 39 22.06 -1.53 14.21
C LEU A 39 21.24 -0.83 15.31
N ARG A 40 20.13 -0.17 14.92
CA ARG A 40 19.05 0.36 15.77
C ARG A 40 17.88 0.54 14.82
N ALA A 41 16.95 -0.43 14.70
CA ALA A 41 15.86 -0.44 13.71
C ALA A 41 15.41 0.96 13.31
N GLN A 42 15.95 1.44 12.21
CA GLN A 42 15.72 2.80 11.73
C GLN A 42 15.01 2.65 10.39
N SER A 43 13.75 3.08 10.35
CA SER A 43 12.99 3.25 9.13
C SER A 43 13.17 4.70 8.69
N LEU A 44 14.06 4.90 7.72
CA LEU A 44 14.45 6.23 7.26
C LEU A 44 13.82 6.49 5.89
N PHE A 45 12.87 7.42 5.84
CA PHE A 45 12.24 7.90 4.61
C PHE A 45 12.95 9.13 4.02
N THR A 46 14.16 9.44 4.48
CA THR A 46 14.96 10.54 3.93
C THR A 46 15.29 10.29 2.47
N GLY A 47 15.02 11.29 1.63
CA GLY A 47 15.14 11.20 0.16
C GLY A 47 13.84 10.73 -0.53
N THR A 48 12.74 10.58 0.20
CA THR A 48 11.41 10.50 -0.38
C THR A 48 11.08 11.78 -1.14
N SER A 49 10.36 11.64 -2.25
CA SER A 49 9.89 12.76 -3.05
C SER A 49 9.21 13.86 -2.21
N PRO A 50 9.37 15.13 -2.62
CA PRO A 50 8.53 16.22 -2.14
C PRO A 50 7.04 15.87 -2.28
N GLN A 51 6.20 16.54 -1.50
CA GLN A 51 4.76 16.45 -1.68
C GLN A 51 4.36 16.74 -3.14
N SER A 52 3.37 16.01 -3.63
CA SER A 52 2.83 16.15 -4.98
C SER A 52 1.68 17.15 -5.01
N TYR A 53 1.46 17.79 -6.16
CA TYR A 53 0.23 18.55 -6.43
C TYR A 53 -0.99 17.64 -6.69
N SER A 54 -0.77 16.33 -6.84
CA SER A 54 -1.84 15.33 -6.96
C SER A 54 -2.49 15.00 -5.61
N ASN A 55 -3.50 14.13 -5.65
CA ASN A 55 -4.15 13.57 -4.46
C ASN A 55 -3.42 12.34 -3.87
N LEU A 56 -2.22 12.02 -4.35
CA LEU A 56 -1.42 10.85 -3.94
C LEU A 56 -0.62 11.08 -2.65
N ASN A 57 -0.69 12.26 -2.04
CA ASN A 57 -0.01 12.50 -0.76
C ASN A 57 -0.65 11.67 0.36
N VAL A 58 0.15 11.35 1.37
CA VAL A 58 -0.19 10.42 2.44
C VAL A 58 0.00 11.10 3.78
N LEU A 59 -0.98 10.94 4.67
CA LEU A 59 -0.82 11.35 6.07
C LEU A 59 0.25 10.49 6.73
N THR A 60 1.11 11.10 7.54
CA THR A 60 2.22 10.43 8.23
C THR A 60 1.78 9.18 9.00
N ALA A 61 0.57 9.19 9.56
CA ALA A 61 -0.02 8.04 10.24
C ALA A 61 -0.10 6.78 9.37
N ILE A 62 -0.37 6.91 8.07
CA ILE A 62 -0.45 5.78 7.12
C ILE A 62 0.94 5.16 6.91
N GLY A 63 2.01 5.97 6.88
CA GLY A 63 3.37 5.46 6.83
C GLY A 63 3.71 4.60 8.05
N TYR A 64 3.29 5.02 9.25
CA TYR A 64 3.42 4.20 10.47
C TYR A 64 2.59 2.91 10.39
N SER A 65 1.36 2.98 9.89
CA SER A 65 0.50 1.80 9.72
C SER A 65 1.10 0.79 8.76
N ALA A 66 1.69 1.23 7.64
CA ALA A 66 2.39 0.35 6.69
C ALA A 66 3.58 -0.35 7.36
N ILE A 67 4.37 0.37 8.18
CA ILE A 67 5.46 -0.23 8.96
C ILE A 67 4.93 -1.33 9.88
N ILE A 68 3.88 -1.04 10.66
CA ILE A 68 3.30 -2.01 11.59
C ILE A 68 2.78 -3.24 10.83
N TYR A 69 2.07 -3.02 9.72
CA TYR A 69 1.55 -4.10 8.88
C TYR A 69 2.66 -5.03 8.40
N VAL A 70 3.73 -4.46 7.82
CA VAL A 70 4.87 -5.26 7.32
C VAL A 70 5.51 -6.05 8.45
N LEU A 71 5.79 -5.42 9.60
CA LEU A 71 6.38 -6.13 10.74
C LEU A 71 5.48 -7.26 11.25
N CYS A 72 4.16 -7.04 11.32
CA CYS A 72 3.22 -8.08 11.73
C CYS A 72 3.13 -9.21 10.70
N SER A 73 3.30 -8.91 9.41
CA SER A 73 3.31 -9.92 8.35
C SER A 73 4.57 -10.79 8.34
N LEU A 74 5.72 -10.24 8.77
CA LEU A 74 7.00 -10.94 8.79
C LEU A 74 7.26 -11.71 10.09
N ILE A 75 6.60 -11.31 11.18
CA ILE A 75 6.83 -11.90 12.50
C ILE A 75 5.80 -13.00 12.76
N PRO A 76 6.22 -14.27 12.92
CA PRO A 76 5.32 -15.41 13.06
C PRO A 76 4.62 -15.48 14.43
N THR A 77 4.80 -14.48 15.30
CA THR A 77 4.19 -14.41 16.62
C THR A 77 3.18 -13.28 16.67
N ALA A 78 2.06 -13.47 17.38
CA ALA A 78 1.06 -12.43 17.57
C ALA A 78 1.69 -11.17 18.20
N ILE A 79 1.71 -10.08 17.43
CA ILE A 79 2.12 -8.75 17.87
C ILE A 79 0.86 -7.93 18.15
N PRO A 80 0.75 -7.29 19.33
CA PRO A 80 -0.34 -6.36 19.60
C PRO A 80 -0.34 -5.22 18.57
N LEU A 81 -1.47 -4.95 17.91
CA LEU A 81 -1.59 -3.86 16.94
C LEU A 81 -1.73 -2.50 17.67
N ASN A 82 -0.62 -1.99 18.23
CA ASN A 82 -0.57 -0.68 18.88
C ASN A 82 0.80 0.00 18.72
N HIS A 83 0.87 1.27 19.11
CA HIS A 83 2.08 2.09 18.98
C HIS A 83 3.30 1.55 19.76
N GLY A 84 3.08 0.70 20.79
CA GLY A 84 4.16 0.08 21.55
C GLY A 84 5.08 -0.82 20.71
N CYS A 85 4.58 -1.31 19.56
CA CYS A 85 5.37 -2.12 18.63
C CYS A 85 6.37 -1.30 17.82
N LEU A 86 6.19 0.02 17.77
CA LEU A 86 7.13 0.95 17.15
C LEU A 86 8.16 1.50 18.13
N ALA A 87 8.02 1.27 19.44
CA ALA A 87 8.99 1.72 20.44
C ALA A 87 10.46 1.34 20.14
N PRO A 88 10.79 0.16 19.60
CA PRO A 88 12.18 -0.16 19.24
C PRO A 88 12.61 0.40 17.88
N ILE A 89 11.72 1.07 17.15
CA ILE A 89 11.92 1.52 15.77
C ILE A 89 11.95 3.04 15.71
N LYS A 90 13.08 3.60 15.29
CA LYS A 90 13.19 5.03 15.02
C LYS A 90 12.72 5.29 13.60
N VAL A 91 11.54 5.90 13.47
CA VAL A 91 10.98 6.29 12.17
C VAL A 91 11.34 7.76 11.89
N ILE A 92 11.89 8.02 10.71
CA ILE A 92 12.27 9.37 10.27
C ILE A 92 11.50 9.68 8.98
N ILE A 93 10.52 10.57 9.08
CA ILE A 93 9.73 11.07 7.94
C ILE A 93 9.99 12.57 7.84
N PRO A 94 10.70 13.05 6.79
CA PRO A 94 10.93 14.49 6.60
C PRO A 94 9.62 15.23 6.29
N PRO A 95 9.44 16.47 6.79
CA PRO A 95 8.30 17.30 6.43
C PRO A 95 8.32 17.71 4.95
N CYS A 96 7.18 18.14 4.44
CA CYS A 96 6.98 18.58 3.04
C CYS A 96 7.28 17.49 2.00
N THR A 97 7.15 16.22 2.39
CA THR A 97 7.30 15.04 1.51
C THR A 97 5.94 14.43 1.21
N ILE A 98 5.87 13.50 0.26
CA ILE A 98 4.63 12.76 -0.02
C ILE A 98 4.08 11.99 1.19
N LEU A 99 4.92 11.67 2.20
CA LEU A 99 4.54 10.97 3.43
C LEU A 99 4.29 11.89 4.64
N SER A 100 4.60 13.18 4.50
CA SER A 100 4.32 14.20 5.51
C SER A 100 4.08 15.52 4.79
N PRO A 101 3.00 15.61 4.01
CA PRO A 101 2.73 16.80 3.21
C PRO A 101 2.36 17.97 4.12
N GLY A 102 2.63 19.18 3.66
CA GLY A 102 2.20 20.41 4.32
C GLY A 102 0.68 20.59 4.32
N LEU A 103 0.22 21.54 5.12
CA LEU A 103 -1.19 21.93 5.16
C LEU A 103 -1.68 22.35 3.78
N GLY A 104 -2.90 21.93 3.43
CA GLY A 104 -3.53 22.22 2.13
C GLY A 104 -3.21 21.22 1.01
N ALA A 105 -2.30 20.27 1.23
CA ALA A 105 -2.07 19.19 0.28
C ALA A 105 -3.23 18.17 0.28
N THR A 106 -3.57 17.65 -0.89
CA THR A 106 -4.65 16.66 -1.03
C THR A 106 -4.13 15.26 -0.75
N THR A 107 -4.86 14.49 0.07
CA THR A 107 -4.42 13.16 0.57
C THR A 107 -5.37 12.01 0.25
N VAL A 108 -6.35 12.21 -0.64
CA VAL A 108 -7.45 11.26 -0.89
C VAL A 108 -6.95 9.91 -1.42
N ALA A 109 -6.14 9.92 -2.48
CA ALA A 109 -5.65 8.70 -3.13
C ALA A 109 -4.42 8.11 -2.43
N GLY A 110 -3.77 8.84 -1.52
CA GLY A 110 -2.58 8.35 -0.82
C GLY A 110 -2.86 7.11 0.05
N ASN A 111 -4.05 7.01 0.65
CA ASN A 111 -4.39 5.83 1.45
C ASN A 111 -4.61 4.56 0.62
N VAL A 112 -4.81 4.68 -0.68
CA VAL A 112 -5.17 3.56 -1.55
C VAL A 112 -4.10 3.22 -2.57
N GLU A 113 -3.38 4.21 -3.07
CA GLU A 113 -2.30 4.01 -4.05
C GLU A 113 -0.94 3.99 -3.35
N THR A 114 -0.56 5.12 -2.75
CA THR A 114 0.77 5.29 -2.19
C THR A 114 1.02 4.36 -0.99
N SER A 115 0.01 4.07 -0.17
CA SER A 115 0.11 3.12 0.94
C SER A 115 0.46 1.69 0.49
N GLN A 116 -0.09 1.23 -0.63
CA GLN A 116 0.21 -0.07 -1.22
C GLN A 116 1.66 -0.12 -1.66
N GLN A 117 2.11 0.94 -2.33
CA GLN A 117 3.50 1.03 -2.78
C GLN A 117 4.49 1.11 -1.63
N ILE A 118 4.17 1.83 -0.55
CA ILE A 118 5.00 1.83 0.67
C ILE A 118 5.14 0.40 1.20
N THR A 119 4.04 -0.35 1.23
CA THR A 119 4.02 -1.73 1.70
C THR A 119 4.86 -2.64 0.81
N ASP A 120 4.69 -2.60 -0.51
CA ASP A 120 5.47 -3.38 -1.47
C ASP A 120 6.96 -3.06 -1.40
N VAL A 121 7.31 -1.77 -1.32
CA VAL A 121 8.70 -1.30 -1.18
C VAL A 121 9.31 -1.80 0.12
N MET A 122 8.57 -1.76 1.22
CA MET A 122 9.03 -2.27 2.51
C MET A 122 9.22 -3.79 2.49
N LEU A 123 8.27 -4.55 1.93
CA LEU A 123 8.38 -6.01 1.80
C LEU A 123 9.56 -6.41 0.92
N LYS A 124 9.79 -5.67 -0.17
CA LYS A 124 11.00 -5.81 -1.00
C LYS A 124 12.27 -5.46 -0.23
N ALA A 125 12.24 -4.45 0.64
CA ALA A 125 13.37 -4.07 1.49
C ALA A 125 13.77 -5.17 2.48
N PHE A 126 12.83 -6.01 2.89
CA PHE A 126 13.06 -7.20 3.71
C PHE A 126 13.25 -8.48 2.90
N GLU A 127 13.27 -8.40 1.56
CA GLU A 127 13.35 -9.54 0.66
C GLU A 127 12.27 -10.61 0.93
N ALA A 128 11.10 -10.17 1.40
CA ALA A 128 10.06 -11.07 1.88
C ALA A 128 9.22 -11.67 0.76
N CYS A 129 8.84 -10.84 -0.21
CA CYS A 129 8.08 -11.25 -1.39
C CYS A 129 8.24 -10.20 -2.50
N ARG A 130 7.75 -10.55 -3.70
CA ARG A 130 7.62 -9.60 -4.81
C ARG A 130 6.50 -8.61 -4.54
N ALA A 131 6.49 -7.52 -5.32
CA ALA A 131 5.39 -6.56 -5.29
C ALA A 131 4.08 -7.22 -5.73
N SER A 132 2.99 -6.85 -5.06
CA SER A 132 1.63 -7.19 -5.47
C SER A 132 1.13 -6.18 -6.53
N GLN A 133 -0.19 -6.06 -6.71
CA GLN A 133 -0.77 -5.13 -7.68
C GLN A 133 -0.43 -3.63 -7.45
N GLY A 134 0.09 -3.25 -6.27
CA GLY A 134 0.55 -1.88 -5.99
C GLY A 134 -0.52 -0.80 -5.90
N THR A 135 -1.80 -1.19 -5.85
CA THR A 135 -2.98 -0.31 -5.79
C THR A 135 -4.10 -1.00 -5.00
N CYS A 136 -5.04 -0.25 -4.40
CA CYS A 136 -6.32 -0.83 -3.96
C CYS A 136 -7.30 -1.04 -5.12
N ASN A 137 -6.94 -0.57 -6.33
CA ASN A 137 -7.65 -0.76 -7.59
C ASN A 137 -9.11 -0.29 -7.48
N ASN A 138 -9.27 0.97 -7.08
CA ASN A 138 -10.60 1.51 -6.81
C ASN A 138 -11.32 1.83 -8.12
N LEU A 139 -12.53 1.31 -8.26
CA LEU A 139 -13.49 1.66 -9.28
C LEU A 139 -14.52 2.61 -8.68
N THR A 140 -14.57 3.83 -9.21
CA THR A 140 -15.55 4.83 -8.79
C THR A 140 -16.28 5.41 -9.99
N PHE A 141 -17.61 5.46 -9.92
CA PHE A 141 -18.42 6.13 -10.93
C PHE A 141 -19.76 6.57 -10.34
N GLY A 142 -20.44 7.49 -11.02
CA GLY A 142 -21.70 8.04 -10.55
C GLY A 142 -22.11 9.28 -11.32
N TYR A 143 -23.29 9.80 -11.01
CA TYR A 143 -23.77 11.09 -11.53
C TYR A 143 -24.55 11.84 -10.45
N GLY A 144 -24.81 13.11 -10.69
CA GLY A 144 -25.45 14.00 -9.72
C GLY A 144 -24.43 14.58 -8.73
N GLY A 145 -24.92 15.02 -7.58
CA GLY A 145 -24.12 15.67 -6.54
C GLY A 145 -24.45 17.14 -6.33
N ASN A 146 -23.58 17.82 -5.60
CA ASN A 146 -23.76 19.21 -5.21
C ASN A 146 -22.88 20.09 -6.11
N SER A 147 -23.44 20.62 -7.19
CA SER A 147 -22.77 21.64 -8.01
C SER A 147 -23.50 22.97 -7.86
N ASP A 148 -22.75 24.02 -7.53
CA ASP A 148 -23.20 25.41 -7.54
C ASP A 148 -24.59 25.63 -6.93
N SER A 149 -24.74 25.23 -5.66
CA SER A 149 -25.94 25.47 -4.83
C SER A 149 -27.18 24.63 -5.19
N SER A 150 -27.08 23.73 -6.17
CA SER A 150 -28.16 22.79 -6.51
C SER A 150 -27.74 21.35 -6.23
N VAL A 151 -28.66 20.59 -5.63
CA VAL A 151 -28.47 19.16 -5.38
C VAL A 151 -29.13 18.39 -6.51
N THR A 152 -28.32 17.78 -7.38
CA THR A 152 -28.83 16.85 -8.39
C THR A 152 -28.87 15.45 -7.80
N LYS A 153 -30.07 14.88 -7.69
CA LYS A 153 -30.22 13.48 -7.24
C LYS A 153 -29.51 12.55 -8.24
N GLY A 154 -28.68 11.67 -7.71
CA GLY A 154 -28.01 10.64 -8.49
C GLY A 154 -27.45 9.57 -7.56
N PHE A 155 -26.32 8.98 -7.93
CA PHE A 155 -25.67 7.94 -7.14
C PHE A 155 -24.15 8.05 -7.24
N SER A 156 -23.48 7.48 -6.24
CA SER A 156 -22.03 7.26 -6.26
C SER A 156 -21.78 5.79 -5.95
N TYR A 157 -20.93 5.16 -6.75
CA TYR A 157 -20.45 3.81 -6.56
C TYR A 157 -18.96 3.85 -6.31
N TYR A 158 -18.51 3.04 -5.34
CA TYR A 158 -17.11 2.85 -4.98
C TYR A 158 -16.91 1.37 -4.69
N GLU A 159 -15.93 0.76 -5.34
CA GLU A 159 -15.55 -0.63 -5.14
C GLU A 159 -14.04 -0.77 -5.29
N THR A 160 -13.49 -1.78 -4.65
CA THR A 160 -12.09 -2.20 -4.82
C THR A 160 -12.07 -3.47 -5.66
N ILE A 161 -11.40 -3.44 -6.80
CA ILE A 161 -11.28 -4.61 -7.67
C ILE A 161 -10.08 -5.46 -7.22
N ALA A 162 -10.32 -6.75 -6.96
CA ALA A 162 -9.25 -7.67 -6.61
C ALA A 162 -8.25 -7.84 -7.77
N GLY A 163 -6.99 -8.17 -7.46
CA GLY A 163 -5.99 -8.46 -8.48
C GLY A 163 -5.01 -9.51 -7.99
N GLY A 164 -3.71 -9.22 -8.03
CA GLY A 164 -2.67 -10.22 -7.77
C GLY A 164 -1.82 -9.92 -6.55
N SER A 165 -1.43 -10.96 -5.81
CA SER A 165 -0.36 -10.89 -4.81
C SER A 165 1.01 -11.21 -5.41
N GLY A 166 2.05 -10.66 -4.79
CA GLY A 166 3.43 -11.02 -5.08
C GLY A 166 3.77 -12.43 -4.60
N GLY A 167 4.45 -13.19 -5.47
CA GLY A 167 5.05 -14.48 -5.10
C GLY A 167 6.27 -14.33 -4.20
N GLY A 168 6.58 -15.38 -3.44
CA GLY A 168 7.78 -15.48 -2.60
C GLY A 168 8.85 -16.38 -3.20
N SER A 169 9.78 -16.82 -2.36
CA SER A 169 10.84 -17.75 -2.75
C SER A 169 10.34 -19.18 -2.92
N ASN A 170 9.30 -19.57 -2.18
CA ASN A 170 8.72 -20.92 -2.19
C ASN A 170 7.21 -20.95 -2.49
N TRP A 171 6.63 -19.85 -2.99
CA TRP A 171 5.23 -19.80 -3.41
C TRP A 171 5.02 -18.86 -4.60
N ASP A 172 4.03 -19.18 -5.42
CA ASP A 172 3.54 -18.30 -6.48
C ASP A 172 2.55 -17.27 -5.95
N GLY A 173 2.47 -16.13 -6.65
CA GLY A 173 1.46 -15.11 -6.36
C GLY A 173 0.04 -15.63 -6.60
N GLN A 174 -0.91 -15.21 -5.77
CA GLN A 174 -2.31 -15.59 -5.88
C GLN A 174 -3.08 -14.58 -6.74
N SER A 175 -3.93 -15.08 -7.63
CA SER A 175 -4.79 -14.26 -8.50
C SER A 175 -6.18 -14.04 -7.90
N GLY A 176 -6.81 -12.92 -8.23
CA GLY A 176 -8.18 -12.60 -7.85
C GLY A 176 -8.38 -12.28 -6.36
N ILE A 177 -7.36 -11.73 -5.69
CA ILE A 177 -7.45 -11.39 -4.25
C ILE A 177 -7.16 -9.92 -3.97
N HIS A 178 -7.76 -9.42 -2.89
CA HIS A 178 -7.37 -8.17 -2.27
C HIS A 178 -6.09 -8.36 -1.45
N VAL A 179 -5.19 -7.40 -1.53
CA VAL A 179 -3.84 -7.50 -0.96
C VAL A 179 -3.54 -6.29 -0.10
N HIS A 180 -2.76 -6.53 0.95
CA HIS A 180 -2.16 -5.49 1.77
C HIS A 180 -3.17 -4.50 2.36
N MET A 181 -3.17 -3.25 1.88
CA MET A 181 -3.99 -2.16 2.42
C MET A 181 -5.47 -2.26 2.00
N THR A 182 -5.81 -3.20 1.12
CA THR A 182 -7.19 -3.45 0.70
C THR A 182 -7.85 -4.46 1.64
N ASN A 183 -8.55 -3.95 2.66
CA ASN A 183 -9.25 -4.76 3.67
C ASN A 183 -10.77 -4.81 3.39
N THR A 184 -11.13 -5.18 2.17
CA THR A 184 -12.49 -5.28 1.69
C THR A 184 -12.69 -6.65 1.04
N CYS A 185 -13.95 -7.04 0.86
CA CYS A 185 -14.34 -8.19 0.05
C CYS A 185 -15.06 -7.65 -1.19
N ILE A 186 -14.85 -8.27 -2.35
CA ILE A 186 -15.50 -7.83 -3.58
C ILE A 186 -17.01 -8.05 -3.45
N GLY A 187 -17.80 -7.03 -3.82
CA GLY A 187 -19.26 -7.16 -3.84
C GLY A 187 -19.73 -8.09 -4.96
N ASP A 188 -20.84 -8.79 -4.72
CA ASP A 188 -21.47 -9.63 -5.74
C ASP A 188 -21.92 -8.78 -6.94
N ALA A 189 -21.66 -9.27 -8.17
CA ALA A 189 -22.06 -8.60 -9.40
C ALA A 189 -23.60 -8.35 -9.46
N GLU A 190 -24.41 -9.24 -8.87
CA GLU A 190 -25.85 -9.01 -8.81
C GLU A 190 -26.24 -7.80 -7.95
N GLN A 191 -25.45 -7.47 -6.92
CA GLN A 191 -25.77 -6.36 -6.02
C GLN A 191 -25.56 -5.01 -6.70
N ILE A 192 -24.57 -4.90 -7.60
CA ILE A 192 -24.35 -3.66 -8.35
C ILE A 192 -25.48 -3.43 -9.36
N GLU A 193 -25.90 -4.46 -10.10
CA GLU A 193 -27.01 -4.35 -11.07
C GLU A 193 -28.36 -4.08 -10.41
N ARG A 194 -28.59 -4.61 -9.20
CA ARG A 194 -29.83 -4.35 -8.44
C ARG A 194 -29.91 -2.93 -7.90
N LYS A 195 -28.78 -2.32 -7.54
CA LYS A 195 -28.73 -1.03 -6.84
C LYS A 195 -28.47 0.15 -7.78
N TYR A 196 -27.81 -0.08 -8.91
CA TYR A 196 -27.32 0.96 -9.80
C TYR A 196 -27.76 0.69 -11.23
N PRO A 197 -27.98 1.74 -12.04
CA PRO A 197 -28.42 1.62 -13.43
C PRO A 197 -27.24 1.23 -14.35
N VAL A 198 -26.60 0.09 -14.06
CA VAL A 198 -25.49 -0.48 -14.83
C VAL A 198 -25.70 -1.98 -15.02
N ILE A 199 -25.07 -2.54 -16.05
CA ILE A 199 -25.05 -3.98 -16.34
C ILE A 199 -23.59 -4.42 -16.35
N VAL A 200 -23.27 -5.51 -15.64
CA VAL A 200 -21.93 -6.09 -15.61
C VAL A 200 -21.79 -7.03 -16.79
N CYS A 201 -21.06 -6.59 -17.82
CA CYS A 201 -20.83 -7.40 -19.01
C CYS A 201 -19.87 -8.57 -18.77
N GLU A 202 -18.87 -8.38 -17.90
CA GLU A 202 -17.85 -9.38 -17.62
C GLU A 202 -17.33 -9.23 -16.18
N PHE A 203 -17.21 -10.36 -15.48
CA PHE A 203 -16.57 -10.47 -14.17
C PHE A 203 -15.64 -11.68 -14.20
N SER A 204 -14.36 -11.45 -14.47
CA SER A 204 -13.38 -12.50 -14.73
C SER A 204 -11.99 -12.13 -14.20
N ILE A 205 -11.14 -13.14 -14.01
CA ILE A 205 -9.72 -12.92 -13.78
C ILE A 205 -9.06 -12.64 -15.13
N ARG A 206 -8.36 -11.50 -15.23
CA ARG A 206 -7.59 -11.16 -16.44
C ARG A 206 -6.42 -12.13 -16.61
N THR A 207 -6.48 -12.98 -17.63
CA THR A 207 -5.40 -13.93 -17.93
C THR A 207 -4.16 -13.23 -18.47
N GLY A 208 -2.97 -13.72 -18.10
CA GLY A 208 -1.69 -13.18 -18.57
C GLY A 208 -1.32 -11.79 -18.02
N SER A 209 -2.04 -11.30 -16.99
CA SER A 209 -1.72 -10.02 -16.35
C SER A 209 -0.70 -10.12 -15.21
N GLY A 210 -0.33 -11.32 -14.79
CA GLY A 210 0.69 -11.54 -13.76
C GLY A 210 2.06 -11.03 -14.20
N GLY A 211 2.84 -10.50 -13.27
CA GLY A 211 4.21 -10.07 -13.56
C GLY A 211 5.08 -11.25 -14.00
N ALA A 212 5.88 -11.05 -15.04
CA ALA A 212 6.85 -12.06 -15.50
C ALA A 212 7.99 -12.18 -14.46
N GLY A 213 7.91 -13.16 -13.57
CA GLY A 213 8.92 -13.45 -12.56
C GLY A 213 9.17 -14.95 -12.45
N SER A 214 10.43 -15.35 -12.27
CA SER A 214 10.80 -16.73 -11.94
C SER A 214 10.75 -16.94 -10.43
N THR A 215 10.28 -18.09 -9.95
CA THR A 215 10.41 -18.50 -8.54
C THR A 215 11.86 -18.69 -8.11
N SER A 216 12.80 -18.81 -9.05
CA SER A 216 14.24 -18.88 -8.79
C SER A 216 14.83 -17.49 -8.50
N TRP A 217 14.66 -16.99 -7.29
CA TRP A 217 15.56 -15.98 -6.73
C TRP A 217 16.12 -16.52 -5.40
N TRP A 218 17.31 -17.12 -5.54
CA TRP A 218 18.48 -17.08 -4.67
C TRP A 218 19.69 -16.85 -5.58
#